data_AF-A0A067M2X3-F1
#
_entry.id   AF-A0A067M2X3-F1
#
_cell.length_a   1.000
_cell.length_b   1.000
_cell.length_c   1.000
_cell.angle_alpha   90.00
_cell.angle_beta   90.00
_cell.angle_gamma   90.00
#
_symmetry.space_group_name_H-M   'P 1'
#
loop_
_entity.id
_entity.type
_entity.pdbx_description
1 polymer ?
#
loop_
_entity_poly.entity_id
_entity_poly.type
_entity_poly.pdbx_seq_one_letter_code
_entity_poly.pdbx_strand_id
1 'polypeptide(L)'
;MCIKSCHAYTGPIFGPLTHCYYSGEPRYDPHVLEATGGKVKRPQQVFHTMPLGPQLQAQRSTLEGAQDMLYLKDTTESIFVELKRKKRIEIYKDTLYGTKHRDAVKAGDIGEDDPVLVLSVDGAQLYRDKKSDCWIYIWILLNLSPRKRYKKRYIFP
;
A
#
# COMPACT_ATOMS: atom_id res chain seq x y z
N MET A 1 -5.80 5.22 -16.31
CA MET A 1 -5.09 6.36 -15.68
C MET A 1 -4.77 7.38 -16.76
N CYS A 2 -4.52 8.64 -16.43
CA CYS A 2 -3.90 9.58 -17.37
C CYS A 2 -2.51 9.08 -17.79
N ILE A 3 -2.11 9.29 -19.05
CA ILE A 3 -0.80 8.87 -19.58
C ILE A 3 0.39 9.58 -18.91
N LYS A 4 0.14 10.74 -18.29
CA LYS A 4 1.11 11.50 -17.48
C LYS A 4 0.99 11.19 -15.98
N SER A 5 0.29 10.11 -15.62
CA SER A 5 0.07 9.65 -14.23
C SER A 5 -0.57 10.68 -13.29
N CYS A 6 -1.26 11.71 -13.81
CA CYS A 6 -1.81 12.78 -12.98
C CYS A 6 -2.96 12.33 -12.07
N HIS A 7 -3.88 11.49 -12.57
CA HIS A 7 -4.95 10.86 -11.78
C HIS A 7 -5.51 9.61 -12.47
N ALA A 8 -6.24 8.80 -11.70
CA ALA A 8 -7.07 7.71 -12.21
C ALA A 8 -8.47 8.22 -12.61
N TYR A 9 -9.09 7.56 -13.60
CA TYR A 9 -10.46 7.83 -14.03
C TYR A 9 -11.43 6.93 -13.27
N THR A 10 -11.48 7.10 -11.95
CA THR A 10 -12.30 6.30 -11.03
C THR A 10 -13.14 7.21 -10.13
N GLY A 11 -14.17 6.62 -9.50
CA GLY A 11 -15.07 7.34 -8.62
C GLY A 11 -16.02 8.32 -9.35
N PRO A 12 -16.86 9.04 -8.60
CA PRO A 12 -17.91 9.89 -9.17
C PRO A 12 -17.36 11.15 -9.86
N ILE A 13 -16.25 11.70 -9.37
CA ILE A 13 -15.68 12.97 -9.88
C ILE A 13 -14.86 12.74 -11.15
N PHE A 14 -13.92 11.80 -11.12
CA PHE A 14 -12.99 11.58 -12.24
C PHE A 14 -13.45 10.48 -13.19
N GLY A 15 -14.34 9.58 -12.76
CA GLY A 15 -14.85 8.47 -13.57
C GLY A 15 -15.54 8.87 -14.87
N PRO A 16 -16.37 9.93 -14.91
CA PRO A 16 -17.04 10.38 -16.14
C PRO A 16 -16.13 11.10 -17.14
N LEU A 17 -14.93 11.53 -16.72
CA LEU A 17 -14.07 12.37 -17.55
C LEU A 17 -13.51 11.61 -18.76
N THR A 18 -13.45 12.31 -19.89
CA THR A 18 -12.85 11.85 -21.15
C THR A 18 -11.46 12.44 -21.40
N HIS A 19 -11.07 13.45 -20.63
CA HIS A 19 -9.77 14.10 -20.66
C HIS A 19 -9.23 14.26 -19.25
N CYS A 20 -7.92 14.32 -19.11
CA CYS A 20 -7.28 14.51 -17.82
C CYS A 20 -7.61 15.90 -17.30
N TYR A 21 -8.03 15.98 -16.04
CA TYR A 21 -8.37 17.25 -15.41
C TYR A 21 -7.16 18.22 -15.33
N TYR A 22 -5.95 17.69 -15.14
CA TYR A 22 -4.74 18.50 -14.95
C TYR A 22 -3.97 18.78 -16.24
N SER A 23 -3.86 17.78 -17.13
CA SER A 23 -3.01 17.87 -18.32
C SER A 23 -3.77 17.97 -19.63
N GLY A 24 -5.10 17.81 -19.61
CA GLY A 24 -5.93 17.80 -20.82
C GLY A 24 -5.77 16.55 -21.69
N GLU A 25 -4.85 15.63 -21.36
CA GLU A 25 -4.60 14.43 -22.18
C GLU A 25 -5.87 13.58 -22.35
N PRO A 26 -6.16 13.08 -23.55
CA PRO A 26 -7.34 12.27 -23.76
C PRO A 26 -7.25 10.96 -22.96
N ARG A 27 -8.36 10.51 -22.40
CA ARG A 27 -8.45 9.24 -21.68
C ARG A 27 -8.34 8.05 -22.64
N TYR A 28 -8.95 8.19 -23.80
CA TYR A 28 -9.06 7.14 -24.81
C TYR A 28 -8.09 7.40 -25.96
N ASP A 29 -7.66 6.33 -26.61
CA ASP A 29 -6.83 6.39 -27.81
C ASP A 29 -7.57 7.17 -28.92
N PRO A 30 -7.05 8.34 -29.35
CA PRO A 30 -7.72 9.18 -30.33
C PRO A 30 -7.92 8.48 -31.67
N HIS A 31 -6.95 7.68 -32.12
CA HIS A 31 -6.99 7.01 -33.42
C HIS A 31 -8.05 5.90 -33.44
N VAL A 32 -8.13 5.12 -32.36
CA VAL A 32 -9.17 4.08 -32.22
C VAL A 32 -10.56 4.73 -32.13
N LEU A 33 -10.67 5.83 -31.41
CA LEU A 33 -11.94 6.53 -31.24
C LEU A 33 -12.43 7.11 -32.59
N GLU A 34 -11.53 7.74 -33.35
CA GLU A 34 -11.82 8.29 -34.68
C GLU A 34 -12.18 7.20 -35.69
N ALA A 35 -11.35 6.16 -35.83
CA ALA A 35 -11.55 5.09 -36.79
C ALA A 35 -12.85 4.30 -36.56
N THR A 36 -13.38 4.31 -35.33
CA THR A 36 -14.62 3.61 -34.97
C THR A 36 -15.84 4.53 -34.89
N GLY A 37 -15.70 5.81 -35.22
CA GLY A 37 -16.77 6.79 -35.09
C GLY A 37 -17.30 6.91 -33.66
N GLY A 38 -16.40 6.80 -32.67
CA GLY A 38 -16.73 6.89 -31.24
C GLY A 38 -17.27 5.60 -30.60
N LYS A 39 -17.40 4.50 -31.36
CA LYS A 39 -17.96 3.23 -30.85
C LYS A 39 -17.04 2.52 -29.88
N VAL A 40 -15.71 2.56 -30.11
CA VAL A 40 -14.73 1.87 -29.27
C VAL A 40 -13.95 2.89 -28.45
N LYS A 41 -14.16 2.83 -27.12
CA LYS A 41 -13.45 3.68 -26.14
C LYS A 41 -12.30 2.92 -25.49
N ARG A 42 -11.22 2.69 -26.25
CA ARG A 42 -10.01 2.03 -25.73
C ARG A 42 -9.23 3.00 -24.83
N PRO A 43 -9.05 2.74 -23.53
CA PRO A 43 -8.24 3.60 -22.67
C PRO A 43 -6.78 3.61 -23.13
N GLN A 44 -6.12 4.77 -23.10
CA GLN A 44 -4.69 4.86 -23.43
C GLN A 44 -3.81 4.16 -22.39
N GLN A 45 -4.24 4.18 -21.12
CA GLN A 45 -3.52 3.53 -20.03
C GLN A 45 -4.47 2.95 -18.99
N VAL A 46 -4.22 1.71 -18.59
CA VAL A 46 -4.89 1.00 -17.51
C VAL A 46 -3.92 0.75 -16.37
N PHE A 47 -4.43 0.60 -15.16
CA PHE A 47 -3.65 0.25 -13.98
C PHE A 47 -4.50 -0.59 -13.04
N HIS A 48 -3.88 -1.52 -12.32
CA HIS A 48 -4.55 -2.34 -11.31
C HIS A 48 -4.61 -1.58 -9.99
N THR A 49 -5.81 -1.24 -9.53
CA THR A 49 -5.98 -0.63 -8.21
C THR A 49 -6.28 -1.70 -7.18
N MET A 50 -5.46 -1.75 -6.13
CA MET A 50 -5.61 -2.68 -5.02
C MET A 50 -5.89 -1.86 -3.76
N PRO A 51 -7.17 -1.66 -3.41
CA PRO A 51 -7.54 -0.68 -2.40
C PRO A 51 -7.15 -1.19 -1.00
N LEU A 52 -6.17 -0.52 -0.38
CA LEU A 52 -5.70 -0.87 0.97
C LEU A 52 -6.69 -0.46 2.07
N GLY A 53 -7.36 0.69 1.91
CA GLY A 53 -8.27 1.23 2.92
C GLY A 53 -9.32 0.22 3.40
N PRO A 54 -10.12 -0.40 2.50
CA PRO A 54 -11.08 -1.43 2.89
C PRO A 54 -10.45 -2.65 3.57
N GLN A 55 -9.25 -3.05 3.15
CA GLN A 55 -8.54 -4.19 3.74
C GLN A 55 -8.09 -3.89 5.18
N LEU A 56 -7.63 -2.66 5.43
CA LEU A 56 -7.27 -2.18 6.76
C LEU A 56 -8.49 -2.07 7.67
N GLN A 57 -9.61 -1.53 7.17
CA GLN A 57 -10.86 -1.46 7.92
C GLN A 57 -11.38 -2.86 8.29
N ALA A 58 -11.27 -3.82 7.36
CA ALA A 58 -11.64 -5.21 7.60
C ALA A 58 -10.87 -5.84 8.78
N GLN A 59 -9.59 -5.48 8.99
CA GLN A 59 -8.82 -5.99 10.13
C GLN A 59 -9.38 -5.53 11.48
N ARG A 60 -10.02 -4.36 11.54
CA ARG A 60 -10.62 -3.82 12.77
C ARG A 60 -12.10 -4.18 12.92
N SER A 61 -12.67 -4.97 12.00
CA SER A 61 -14.12 -5.25 11.96
C SER A 61 -14.57 -6.31 12.98
N THR A 62 -13.64 -6.92 13.73
CA THR A 62 -13.95 -7.84 14.84
C THR A 62 -13.19 -7.40 16.09
N LEU A 63 -13.69 -7.79 17.27
CA LEU A 63 -12.99 -7.52 18.53
C LEU A 63 -11.57 -8.09 18.53
N GLU A 64 -11.41 -9.35 18.10
CA GLU A 64 -10.09 -10.00 18.02
C GLU A 64 -9.15 -9.26 17.06
N GLY A 65 -9.63 -8.90 15.87
CA GLY A 65 -8.80 -8.20 14.88
C GLY A 65 -8.44 -6.78 15.33
N ALA A 66 -9.38 -6.07 15.96
CA ALA A 66 -9.11 -4.76 16.55
C ALA A 66 -8.04 -4.85 17.67
N GLN A 67 -8.10 -5.89 18.52
CA GLN A 67 -7.07 -6.16 19.52
C GLN A 67 -5.73 -6.51 18.89
N ASP A 68 -5.70 -7.35 17.86
CA ASP A 68 -4.46 -7.70 17.16
C ASP A 68 -3.76 -6.46 16.58
N MET A 69 -4.55 -5.53 16.03
CA MET A 69 -4.09 -4.29 15.41
C MET A 69 -3.42 -3.31 16.40
N LEU A 70 -3.59 -3.53 17.71
CA LEU A 70 -2.90 -2.75 18.74
C LEU A 70 -1.44 -3.15 18.92
N TYR A 71 -0.99 -4.26 18.34
CA TYR A 71 0.38 -4.75 18.51
C TYR A 71 1.44 -3.68 18.19
N LEU A 72 1.23 -2.89 17.12
CA LEU A 72 2.14 -1.79 16.76
C LEU A 72 2.27 -0.76 17.89
N LYS A 73 1.13 -0.30 18.41
CA LYS A 73 1.06 0.69 19.49
C LYS A 73 1.72 0.13 20.76
N ASP A 74 1.22 -1.00 21.26
CA ASP A 74 1.64 -1.60 22.52
C ASP A 74 3.15 -1.93 22.52
N THR A 75 3.65 -2.44 21.38
CA THR A 75 5.06 -2.76 21.22
C THR A 75 5.92 -1.50 21.12
N THR A 76 5.46 -0.47 20.41
CA THR A 76 6.18 0.81 20.29
C THR A 76 6.29 1.52 21.65
N GLU A 77 5.20 1.57 22.42
CA GLU A 77 5.20 2.10 23.78
C GLU A 77 6.19 1.33 24.68
N SER A 78 6.14 0.00 24.63
CA SER A 78 7.05 -0.87 25.38
C SER A 78 8.52 -0.61 25.02
N ILE A 79 8.83 -0.38 23.75
CA ILE A 79 10.17 -0.03 23.27
C ILE A 79 10.64 1.30 23.87
N PHE A 80 9.78 2.32 23.90
CA PHE A 80 10.15 3.61 24.47
C PHE A 80 10.32 3.56 26.00
N VAL A 81 9.50 2.77 26.70
CA VAL A 81 9.68 2.49 28.14
C VAL A 81 11.03 1.80 28.39
N GLU A 82 11.37 0.78 27.60
CA GLU A 82 12.67 0.10 27.72
C GLU A 82 13.85 1.06 27.47
N LEU A 83 13.77 1.87 26.41
CA LEU A 83 14.79 2.87 26.07
C LEU A 83 14.98 3.90 27.19
N LYS A 84 13.88 4.39 27.78
CA LYS A 84 13.95 5.34 28.90
C LYS A 84 14.64 4.73 30.11
N ARG A 85 14.40 3.44 30.39
CA ARG A 85 14.97 2.73 31.55
C ARG A 85 16.43 2.32 31.35
N LYS A 86 16.76 1.71 30.21
CA LYS A 86 18.07 1.09 29.96
C LYS A 86 19.02 1.97 29.14
N LYS A 87 18.55 3.08 28.57
CA LYS A 87 19.26 3.95 27.62
C LYS A 87 19.69 3.28 26.30
N ARG A 88 19.49 1.97 26.15
CA ARG A 88 19.77 1.19 24.94
C ARG A 88 18.80 0.02 24.81
N ILE A 89 18.64 -0.46 23.58
CA ILE A 89 17.96 -1.71 23.26
C ILE A 89 19.03 -2.79 23.10
N GLU A 90 18.91 -3.88 23.85
CA GLU A 90 19.87 -4.99 23.83
C GLU A 90 19.49 -6.05 22.80
N ILE A 91 18.18 -6.27 22.59
CA ILE A 91 17.67 -7.30 21.70
C ILE A 91 16.58 -6.71 20.81
N TYR A 92 16.75 -6.85 19.50
CA TYR A 92 15.77 -6.45 18.51
C TYR A 92 14.85 -7.64 18.24
N LYS A 93 13.61 -7.56 18.72
CA LYS A 93 12.62 -8.64 18.59
C LYS A 93 11.77 -8.51 17.33
N ASP A 94 11.69 -7.30 16.79
CA ASP A 94 10.84 -6.98 15.66
C ASP A 94 11.37 -5.77 14.87
N THR A 95 10.87 -5.57 13.65
CA THR A 95 11.12 -4.41 12.78
C THR A 95 10.88 -3.08 13.51
N LEU A 96 9.91 -3.04 14.44
CA LEU A 96 9.58 -1.87 15.25
C LEU A 96 10.73 -1.38 16.13
N TYR A 97 11.69 -2.25 16.45
CA TYR A 97 12.88 -1.86 17.22
C TYR A 97 13.87 -1.05 16.39
N GLY A 98 13.75 -1.05 15.06
CA GLY A 98 14.62 -0.30 14.15
C GLY A 98 14.58 1.21 14.41
N THR A 99 15.72 1.88 14.20
CA THR A 99 15.84 3.35 14.36
C THR A 99 14.81 4.10 13.53
N LYS A 100 14.66 3.73 12.25
CA LYS A 100 13.71 4.37 11.33
C LYS A 100 12.28 4.44 11.86
N HIS A 101 11.75 3.34 12.41
CA HIS A 101 10.41 3.31 12.99
C HIS A 101 10.31 4.26 14.19
N ARG A 102 11.26 4.17 15.12
CA ARG A 102 11.26 4.99 16.34
C ARG A 102 11.42 6.47 16.04
N ASP A 103 12.26 6.82 15.08
CA ASP A 103 12.52 8.20 14.70
C ASP A 103 11.29 8.80 14.01
N ALA A 104 10.60 8.04 13.15
CA ALA A 104 9.34 8.45 12.55
C ALA A 104 8.23 8.66 13.59
N VAL A 105 8.10 7.78 14.59
CA VAL A 105 7.14 7.98 15.69
C VAL A 105 7.49 9.23 16.52
N LYS A 106 8.79 9.47 16.82
CA LYS A 106 9.22 10.67 17.54
C LYS A 106 9.00 11.96 16.76
N ALA A 107 9.15 11.91 15.44
CA ALA A 107 8.91 13.03 14.54
C ALA A 107 7.40 13.34 14.36
N GLY A 108 6.52 12.42 14.78
CA GLY A 108 5.09 12.53 14.54
C GLY A 108 4.65 12.09 13.14
N ASP A 109 5.56 11.50 12.35
CA ASP A 109 5.25 10.95 11.02
C ASP A 109 4.37 9.69 11.11
N ILE A 110 4.43 9.00 12.26
CA ILE A 110 3.56 7.87 12.60
C ILE A 110 2.80 8.24 13.86
N GLY A 111 1.50 8.49 13.70
CA GLY A 111 0.55 8.71 14.80
C GLY A 111 0.16 7.42 15.52
N GLU A 112 -0.60 7.58 16.60
CA GLU A 112 -1.02 6.48 17.48
C GLU A 112 -1.91 5.44 16.77
N ASP A 113 -2.82 5.91 15.91
CA ASP A 113 -3.78 5.07 15.20
C ASP A 113 -3.40 4.76 13.76
N ASP A 114 -2.24 5.26 13.32
CA ASP A 114 -1.81 5.12 11.93
C ASP A 114 -1.44 3.66 11.60
N PRO A 115 -2.01 3.09 10.53
CA PRO A 115 -1.57 1.80 10.05
C PRO A 115 -0.20 1.93 9.38
N VAL A 116 0.74 1.04 9.73
CA VAL A 116 2.08 1.01 9.15
C VAL A 116 2.23 -0.22 8.26
N LEU A 117 2.57 0.01 7.00
CA LEU A 117 2.74 -1.01 5.98
C LEU A 117 4.20 -1.08 5.54
N VAL A 118 4.69 -2.30 5.31
CA VAL A 118 5.92 -2.54 4.57
C VAL A 118 5.55 -3.00 3.17
N LEU A 119 6.00 -2.24 2.17
CA LEU A 119 5.95 -2.65 0.78
C LEU A 119 7.12 -3.58 0.48
N SER A 120 6.85 -4.79 -0.01
CA SER A 120 7.85 -5.66 -0.60
C SER A 120 7.52 -5.87 -2.06
N VAL A 121 8.44 -5.48 -2.93
CA VAL A 121 8.34 -5.70 -4.37
C VAL A 121 9.59 -6.42 -4.82
N ASP A 122 9.42 -7.56 -5.48
CA ASP A 122 10.53 -8.31 -6.06
C ASP A 122 10.18 -8.78 -7.47
N GLY A 123 11.18 -8.81 -8.34
CA GLY A 123 11.04 -9.30 -9.71
C GLY A 123 11.27 -10.79 -9.78
N ALA A 124 10.44 -11.51 -10.53
CA ALA A 124 10.67 -12.93 -10.81
C ALA A 124 10.85 -13.17 -12.32
N GLN A 125 11.99 -13.72 -12.71
CA GLN A 125 12.22 -14.19 -14.07
C GLN A 125 11.64 -15.61 -14.20
N LEU A 126 10.39 -15.72 -14.67
CA LEU A 126 9.69 -17.01 -14.75
C LEU A 126 10.14 -17.89 -15.91
N TYR A 127 10.73 -17.30 -16.95
CA TYR A 127 11.20 -18.01 -18.13
C TYR A 127 12.61 -17.56 -18.48
N ARG A 128 13.51 -18.48 -18.83
CA ARG A 128 14.90 -18.15 -19.16
C ARG A 128 15.01 -17.22 -20.37
N ASP A 129 14.21 -17.50 -21.41
CA ASP A 129 14.36 -16.88 -22.73
C ASP A 129 13.20 -15.94 -23.11
N LYS A 130 12.37 -15.53 -22.14
CA LYS A 130 11.36 -14.48 -22.32
C LYS A 130 11.57 -13.38 -21.32
N LYS A 131 11.52 -12.11 -21.74
CA LYS A 131 11.45 -10.98 -20.79
C LYS A 131 10.23 -11.21 -19.88
N SER A 132 10.49 -11.41 -18.59
CA SER A 132 9.46 -11.48 -17.55
C SER A 132 9.32 -10.08 -16.97
N ASP A 133 8.14 -9.50 -17.07
CA ASP A 133 7.73 -8.27 -16.38
C ASP A 133 6.96 -8.60 -15.09
N CYS A 134 7.17 -9.80 -14.53
CA CYS A 134 6.48 -10.26 -13.33
C CYS A 134 7.12 -9.66 -12.08
N TRP A 135 6.32 -8.85 -11.37
CA TRP A 135 6.64 -8.31 -10.07
C TRP A 135 5.71 -8.95 -9.03
N ILE A 136 6.29 -9.58 -8.02
CA ILE A 136 5.56 -9.97 -6.82
C ILE A 136 5.51 -8.74 -5.93
N TYR A 137 4.30 -8.30 -5.67
CA TYR A 137 4.01 -7.13 -4.86
C TYR A 137 3.17 -7.59 -3.67
N ILE A 138 3.64 -7.30 -2.46
CA ILE A 138 2.92 -7.60 -1.23
C ILE A 138 3.06 -6.47 -0.22
N TRP A 139 2.02 -6.33 0.59
CA TRP A 139 2.00 -5.46 1.75
C TRP A 139 1.97 -6.27 3.02
N ILE A 140 2.87 -5.93 3.94
CA ILE A 140 2.94 -6.52 5.28
C ILE A 140 2.46 -5.48 6.28
N LEU A 141 1.45 -5.84 7.07
CA LEU A 141 0.86 -4.96 8.07
C LEU A 141 1.59 -5.08 9.41
N LEU A 142 2.32 -4.03 9.80
CA LEU A 142 3.08 -3.99 11.06
C LEU A 142 2.20 -3.78 12.29
N ASN A 143 0.93 -3.39 12.11
CA ASN A 143 -0.09 -3.40 13.15
C ASN A 143 -0.35 -4.79 13.74
N LEU A 144 0.06 -5.85 13.06
CA LEU A 144 -0.09 -7.22 13.53
C LEU A 144 1.25 -7.77 14.01
N SER A 145 1.20 -8.68 15.00
CA SER A 145 2.41 -9.34 15.50
C SER A 145 3.13 -10.17 14.42
N PRO A 146 4.45 -10.41 14.54
CA PRO A 146 5.20 -11.30 13.65
C PRO A 146 4.59 -12.69 13.48
N ARG A 147 3.85 -13.17 14.49
CA ARG A 147 3.16 -14.48 14.43
C ARG A 147 1.97 -14.49 13.47
N LYS A 148 1.30 -13.34 13.30
CA LYS A 148 0.12 -13.18 12.44
C LYS A 148 0.47 -12.58 11.08
N ARG A 149 1.23 -11.49 11.01
CA ARG A 149 1.38 -10.67 9.78
C ARG A 149 2.00 -11.36 8.57
N TYR A 150 2.72 -12.48 8.75
CA TYR A 150 3.29 -13.26 7.65
C TYR A 150 2.43 -14.45 7.21
N LYS A 151 1.25 -14.65 7.82
CA LYS A 151 0.30 -15.66 7.35
C LYS A 151 -0.46 -15.11 6.16
N LYS A 152 -0.72 -15.96 5.16
CA LYS A 152 -1.42 -15.61 3.91
C LYS A 152 -2.67 -14.75 4.10
N ARG A 153 -3.45 -15.00 5.17
CA ARG A 153 -4.66 -14.23 5.50
C ARG A 153 -4.42 -12.74 5.76
N TYR A 154 -3.21 -12.36 6.19
CA TYR A 154 -2.87 -11.01 6.64
C TYR A 154 -1.85 -10.31 5.72
N ILE A 155 -1.45 -10.94 4.62
CA ILE A 155 -0.63 -10.32 3.58
C ILE A 155 -1.59 -9.73 2.56
N PHE A 156 -1.52 -8.41 2.35
CA PHE A 156 -2.35 -7.77 1.34
C PHE A 156 -1.65 -7.78 -0.01
N PRO A 157 -2.41 -8.00 -1.08
CA PRO A 157 -1.88 -7.97 -2.41
C PRO A 157 -1.77 -6.52 -2.90
#